data_AF-X6NJJ6-F1
#
_entry.id   AF-X6NJJ6-F1
#
_cell.length_a   1.000
_cell.length_b   1.000
_cell.length_c   1.000
_cell.angle_alpha   90.00
_cell.angle_beta   90.00
_cell.angle_gamma   90.00
#
_symmetry.space_group_name_H-M   'P 1'
#
loop_
_entity.id
_entity.type
_entity.pdbx_description
1 polymer ?
#
loop_
_entity_poly.entity_id
_entity_poly.type
_entity_poly.pdbx_seq_one_letter_code
_entity_poly.pdbx_strand_id
1 'polypeptide(L)'
;MLKDSFGLGGETKSATEVQSTAVAQSAAIDENNNVPGANANNAPGANVNDALAFVDNRKKEDKSRRAVRTQKINTNVVAFDLGTLGDKANAIATGDPVVCANAKCKAILSGIDILKTSDKDMKVDDDDSIWICQLCNQRNIIQIQNEEIPQGDTVDYIVEPSSEDEKSDLQHNVMSLKSNTFFIIIIIIIFFLCLQNMNTEQSFYT
;
A
#
# COMPACT_ATOMS: atom_id res chain seq x y z
N MET A 1 -16.93 44.23 -52.27
CA MET A 1 -16.95 43.09 -51.32
C MET A 1 -15.51 42.90 -50.84
N LEU A 2 -14.93 43.70 -49.94
CA LEU A 2 -15.26 43.97 -48.52
C LEU A 2 -15.41 42.68 -47.69
N LYS A 3 -14.28 42.08 -47.27
CA LYS A 3 -13.75 42.25 -45.90
C LYS A 3 -12.51 41.37 -45.70
N ASP A 4 -11.35 42.01 -45.77
CA ASP A 4 -10.15 41.61 -45.04
C ASP A 4 -10.45 41.66 -43.53
N SER A 5 -10.01 40.64 -42.79
CA SER A 5 -10.02 40.64 -41.33
C SER A 5 -8.60 40.37 -40.82
N PHE A 6 -8.08 41.43 -40.20
CA PHE A 6 -6.86 41.51 -39.41
C PHE A 6 -6.96 40.73 -38.08
N GLY A 7 -5.79 40.41 -37.51
CA GLY A 7 -5.62 40.12 -36.07
C GLY A 7 -4.40 39.22 -35.83
N LEU A 8 -3.17 39.76 -35.71
CA LEU A 8 -2.55 40.19 -34.43
C LEU A 8 -2.53 39.03 -33.43
N GLY A 9 -1.40 38.42 -33.07
CA GLY A 9 -0.18 39.02 -32.53
C GLY A 9 0.03 38.42 -31.12
N GLY A 10 1.22 37.90 -30.83
CA GLY A 10 1.50 37.33 -29.51
C GLY A 10 2.82 36.56 -29.42
N GLU A 11 3.94 37.24 -29.64
CA GLU A 11 5.21 36.84 -29.02
C GLU A 11 5.14 37.17 -27.52
N THR A 12 5.41 36.21 -26.63
CA THR A 12 6.11 36.50 -25.37
C THR A 12 7.03 35.35 -24.99
N LYS A 13 8.29 35.71 -24.86
CA LYS A 13 9.40 34.97 -24.24
C LYS A 13 9.06 34.70 -22.77
N SER A 14 9.42 33.53 -22.26
CA SER A 14 9.91 33.43 -20.88
C SER A 14 10.81 32.21 -20.73
N ALA A 15 12.10 32.48 -20.63
CA ALA A 15 13.06 31.61 -20.00
C ALA A 15 12.89 31.76 -18.48
N THR A 16 12.80 30.66 -17.75
CA THR A 16 13.19 30.66 -16.34
C THR A 16 13.84 29.33 -16.01
N GLU A 17 15.15 29.35 -16.15
CA GLU A 17 16.12 28.57 -15.41
C GLU A 17 15.81 28.63 -13.90
N VAL A 18 15.50 27.48 -13.28
CA VAL A 18 15.64 27.31 -11.82
C VAL A 18 16.53 26.11 -11.57
N GLN A 19 17.80 26.47 -11.49
CA GLN A 19 18.86 25.95 -10.64
C GLN A 19 18.47 24.81 -9.70
N SER A 20 19.19 23.71 -9.91
CA SER A 20 19.75 22.82 -8.90
C SER A 20 19.99 23.47 -7.54
N THR A 21 19.38 22.90 -6.49
CA THR A 21 19.93 22.90 -5.14
C THR A 21 19.84 21.51 -4.55
N ALA A 22 21.00 20.88 -4.44
CA ALA A 22 21.24 19.76 -3.55
C ALA A 22 20.98 20.23 -2.11
N VAL A 23 20.18 19.48 -1.36
CA VAL A 23 20.18 19.55 0.11
C VAL A 23 20.58 18.18 0.61
N ALA A 24 21.89 18.04 0.80
CA ALA A 24 22.41 17.18 1.85
C ALA A 24 22.04 17.82 3.19
N GLN A 25 21.43 17.05 4.10
CA GLN A 25 21.52 17.31 5.53
C GLN A 25 21.31 16.02 6.32
N SER A 26 22.45 15.42 6.62
CA SER A 26 22.71 14.59 7.80
C SER A 26 22.46 15.38 9.09
N ALA A 27 21.62 14.84 9.97
CA ALA A 27 21.63 15.08 11.41
C ALA A 27 21.04 13.81 12.04
N ALA A 28 21.81 12.89 12.65
CA ALA A 28 22.48 13.04 13.93
C ALA A 28 21.53 13.63 14.98
N ILE A 29 20.72 12.78 15.60
CA ILE A 29 20.10 13.07 16.89
C ILE A 29 20.75 12.16 17.91
N ASP A 30 21.37 12.83 18.87
CA ASP A 30 22.20 12.32 19.95
C ASP A 30 21.47 11.41 20.93
N GLU A 31 22.23 10.43 21.41
CA GLU A 31 22.08 9.81 22.73
C GLU A 31 22.10 10.89 23.82
N ASN A 32 20.99 11.11 24.52
CA ASN A 32 21.03 11.49 25.94
C ASN A 32 19.66 11.38 26.59
N ASN A 33 19.34 10.21 27.14
CA ASN A 33 18.31 10.10 28.17
C ASN A 33 18.97 9.80 29.51
N ASN A 34 19.32 10.91 30.15
CA ASN A 34 19.73 11.05 31.53
C ASN A 34 18.56 10.68 32.45
N VAL A 35 18.72 9.60 33.22
CA VAL A 35 17.75 9.16 34.25
C VAL A 35 17.84 10.13 35.43
N PRO A 36 16.72 10.71 35.92
CA PRO A 36 16.76 11.55 37.12
C PRO A 36 17.08 10.69 38.35
N GLY A 37 18.30 10.86 38.87
CA GLY A 37 18.72 10.36 40.16
C GLY A 37 17.87 10.97 41.27
N ALA A 38 17.35 10.12 42.15
CA ALA A 38 16.69 10.49 43.38
C ALA A 38 17.63 11.32 44.28
N ASN A 39 17.35 12.60 44.44
CA ASN A 39 17.99 13.44 45.46
C ASN A 39 17.21 13.30 46.77
N ALA A 40 17.70 12.41 47.64
CA ALA A 40 17.26 12.31 49.02
C ALA A 40 18.18 13.15 49.91
N ASN A 41 17.84 14.42 50.12
CA ASN A 41 18.41 15.23 51.20
C ASN A 41 17.36 16.25 51.65
N ASN A 42 16.62 15.94 52.72
CA ASN A 42 16.17 16.88 53.74
C ASN A 42 15.26 16.17 54.77
N ALA A 43 15.84 15.74 55.89
CA ALA A 43 15.11 15.52 57.14
C ALA A 43 15.99 16.03 58.31
N PRO A 44 15.50 16.93 59.17
CA PRO A 44 16.29 17.50 60.25
C PRO A 44 16.20 16.67 61.53
N GLY A 45 17.34 16.52 62.21
CA GLY A 45 17.45 16.41 63.66
C GLY A 45 16.85 15.16 64.33
N ALA A 46 17.57 14.04 64.30
CA ALA A 46 17.34 12.95 65.24
C ALA A 46 18.61 12.67 66.07
N ASN A 47 18.38 12.60 67.37
CA ASN A 47 19.32 12.50 68.49
C ASN A 47 20.28 11.31 68.36
N VAL A 48 21.58 11.57 68.52
CA VAL A 48 22.70 10.64 68.27
C VAL A 48 22.92 9.56 69.34
N ASN A 49 22.14 9.52 70.43
CA ASN A 49 22.41 8.61 71.55
C ASN A 49 21.51 7.35 71.64
N ASP A 50 20.48 7.21 70.82
CA ASP A 50 19.57 6.04 70.85
C ASP A 50 19.85 4.97 69.76
N ALA A 51 20.84 5.20 68.88
CA ALA A 51 21.07 4.34 67.71
C ALA A 51 21.91 3.07 67.97
N LEU A 52 22.41 2.86 69.20
CA LEU A 52 23.31 1.74 69.51
C LEU A 52 22.63 0.47 70.06
N ALA A 53 21.30 0.48 70.28
CA ALA A 53 20.60 -0.69 70.84
C ALA A 53 19.89 -1.59 69.81
N PHE A 54 19.87 -1.24 68.51
CA PHE A 54 19.10 -1.97 67.48
C PHE A 54 19.95 -2.74 66.46
N VAL A 55 21.25 -2.91 66.73
CA VAL A 55 22.21 -3.51 65.79
C VAL A 55 22.41 -5.02 66.01
N ASP A 56 22.04 -5.57 67.17
CA ASP A 56 22.44 -6.94 67.53
C ASP A 56 21.45 -8.07 67.19
N ASN A 57 20.29 -7.78 66.59
CA ASN A 57 19.32 -8.83 66.20
C ASN A 57 19.20 -9.12 64.70
N ARG A 58 19.99 -8.46 63.84
CA ARG A 58 19.93 -8.66 62.38
C ARG A 58 20.81 -9.80 61.83
N LYS A 59 21.35 -10.67 62.70
CA LYS A 59 22.28 -11.73 62.29
C LYS A 59 21.64 -13.12 62.04
N LYS A 60 20.30 -13.24 62.06
CA LYS A 60 19.62 -14.55 61.95
C LYS A 60 18.58 -14.74 60.85
N GLU A 61 18.30 -13.77 59.98
CA GLU A 61 17.29 -13.91 58.92
C GLU A 61 17.82 -13.92 57.47
N ASP A 62 19.13 -14.04 57.26
CA ASP A 62 19.72 -14.07 55.91
C ASP A 62 19.79 -15.46 55.25
N LYS A 63 19.07 -16.48 55.78
CA LYS A 63 19.13 -17.87 55.25
C LYS A 63 17.96 -18.32 54.37
N SER A 64 17.01 -17.46 54.01
CA SER A 64 15.85 -17.87 53.18
C SER A 64 15.57 -17.03 51.94
N ARG A 65 16.42 -16.05 51.60
CA ARG A 65 16.27 -15.33 50.32
C ARG A 65 16.64 -16.26 49.16
N ARG A 66 15.65 -17.01 48.66
CA ARG A 66 15.72 -17.75 47.41
C ARG A 66 16.29 -16.82 46.35
N ALA A 67 17.42 -17.20 45.77
CA ALA A 67 18.02 -16.47 44.67
C ALA A 67 17.02 -16.42 43.51
N VAL A 68 16.37 -15.28 43.32
CA VAL A 68 15.51 -15.03 42.18
C VAL A 68 16.44 -14.86 40.98
N ARG A 69 16.48 -15.87 40.11
CA ARG A 69 17.17 -15.78 38.83
C ARG A 69 16.34 -14.90 37.90
N THR A 70 16.72 -13.63 37.79
CA THR A 70 16.15 -12.75 36.77
C THR A 70 16.76 -13.12 35.42
N GLN A 71 15.93 -13.61 34.50
CA GLN A 71 16.36 -13.98 33.17
C GLN A 71 16.59 -12.69 32.36
N LYS A 72 17.84 -12.43 31.94
CA LYS A 72 18.13 -11.35 31.00
C LYS A 72 17.57 -11.74 29.64
N ILE A 73 16.55 -11.02 29.20
CA ILE A 73 15.96 -11.22 27.88
C ILE A 73 16.89 -10.54 26.87
N ASN A 74 17.57 -11.34 26.04
CA ASN A 74 18.48 -10.85 24.99
C ASN A 74 17.74 -10.56 23.67
N THR A 75 16.48 -10.14 23.74
CA THR A 75 15.71 -9.80 22.53
C THR A 75 15.76 -8.31 22.31
N ASN A 76 16.08 -7.91 21.08
CA ASN A 76 15.90 -6.54 20.63
C ASN A 76 14.41 -6.19 20.77
N VAL A 77 14.09 -5.23 21.64
CA VAL A 77 12.74 -4.70 21.76
C VAL A 77 12.62 -3.57 20.73
N VAL A 78 11.74 -3.76 19.75
CA VAL A 78 11.38 -2.72 18.79
C VAL A 78 9.98 -2.25 19.15
N ALA A 79 9.83 -0.96 19.43
CA ALA A 79 8.54 -0.32 19.66
C ALA A 79 8.11 0.36 18.36
N PHE A 80 6.90 0.01 17.89
CA PHE A 80 6.27 0.72 16.78
C PHE A 80 5.11 1.54 17.35
N ASP A 81 5.16 2.85 17.17
CA ASP A 81 4.01 3.71 17.45
C ASP A 81 2.97 3.52 16.35
N LEU A 82 2.03 2.62 16.61
CA LEU A 82 0.79 2.53 15.89
C LEU A 82 -0.08 3.69 16.38
N GLY A 83 0.04 4.86 15.73
CA GLY A 83 -0.75 6.05 16.08
C GLY A 83 -2.26 5.77 16.16
N THR A 84 -3.02 6.70 16.74
CA THR A 84 -4.48 6.59 16.84
C THR A 84 -5.10 6.53 15.44
N LEU A 85 -5.96 5.53 15.20
CA LEU A 85 -6.64 5.31 13.92
C LEU A 85 -7.30 6.59 13.38
N GLY A 86 -7.78 7.46 14.28
CA GLY A 86 -8.42 8.74 13.95
C GLY A 86 -7.53 9.76 13.24
N ASP A 87 -6.20 9.71 13.40
CA ASP A 87 -5.30 10.68 12.76
C ASP A 87 -4.97 10.30 11.31
N LYS A 88 -5.11 9.01 10.96
CA LYS A 88 -4.88 8.46 9.61
C LYS A 88 -6.15 8.09 8.86
N ALA A 89 -7.29 8.00 9.54
CA ALA A 89 -8.61 7.71 8.96
C ALA A 89 -9.18 8.83 8.04
N ASN A 90 -8.40 9.87 7.72
CA ASN A 90 -8.84 10.95 6.84
C ASN A 90 -8.83 10.57 5.35
N ALA A 91 -8.27 9.41 4.98
CA ALA A 91 -8.22 8.92 3.60
C ALA A 91 -9.11 7.68 3.42
N ILE A 92 -10.40 7.81 3.77
CA ILE A 92 -11.40 6.82 3.36
C ILE A 92 -11.82 7.17 1.94
N ALA A 93 -11.53 6.28 0.99
CA ALA A 93 -12.01 6.38 -0.38
C ALA A 93 -13.34 5.63 -0.50
N THR A 94 -14.36 6.30 -1.07
CA THR A 94 -15.70 5.72 -1.27
C THR A 94 -15.85 5.00 -2.61
N GLY A 95 -14.87 5.13 -3.52
CA GLY A 95 -14.85 4.45 -4.80
C GLY A 95 -14.11 3.11 -4.74
N ASP A 96 -14.22 2.33 -5.81
CA ASP A 96 -13.44 1.10 -5.96
C ASP A 96 -11.95 1.42 -6.22
N PRO A 97 -11.02 0.60 -5.71
CA PRO A 97 -9.61 0.77 -5.99
C PRO A 97 -9.31 0.57 -7.49
N VAL A 98 -8.54 1.49 -8.07
CA VAL A 98 -8.10 1.39 -9.46
C VAL A 98 -7.00 0.34 -9.59
N VAL A 99 -7.28 -0.77 -10.29
CA VAL A 99 -6.35 -1.90 -10.46
C VAL A 99 -5.66 -1.83 -11.82
N CYS A 100 -4.36 -2.15 -11.85
CA CYS A 100 -3.59 -2.22 -13.08
C CYS A 100 -4.17 -3.26 -14.06
N ALA A 101 -4.28 -2.89 -15.34
CA ALA A 101 -4.85 -3.73 -16.40
C ALA A 101 -4.03 -4.99 -16.70
N ASN A 102 -2.77 -5.04 -16.24
CA ASN A 102 -1.94 -6.23 -16.36
C ASN A 102 -2.41 -7.32 -15.37
N ALA A 103 -2.98 -8.40 -15.92
CA ALA A 103 -3.51 -9.54 -15.16
C ALA A 103 -2.50 -10.22 -14.22
N LYS A 104 -1.19 -10.11 -14.49
CA LYS A 104 -0.12 -10.64 -13.63
C LYS A 104 0.25 -9.69 -12.48
N CYS A 105 0.05 -8.39 -12.67
CA CYS A 105 0.48 -7.37 -11.72
C CYS A 105 -0.58 -7.16 -10.63
N LYS A 106 -1.82 -6.87 -11.02
CA LYS A 106 -2.94 -6.54 -10.11
C LYS A 106 -2.58 -5.50 -9.03
N ALA A 107 -1.62 -4.62 -9.31
CA ALA A 107 -1.27 -3.52 -8.44
C ALA A 107 -2.43 -2.53 -8.34
N ILE A 108 -2.62 -1.93 -7.18
CA ILE A 108 -3.58 -0.85 -6.94
C ILE A 108 -2.85 0.49 -7.08
N LEU A 109 -3.51 1.47 -7.66
CA LEU A 109 -3.02 2.84 -7.77
C LEU A 109 -2.64 3.40 -6.39
N SER A 110 -1.43 3.93 -6.28
CA SER A 110 -0.91 4.56 -5.08
C SER A 110 -0.56 6.03 -5.31
N GLY A 111 -0.47 6.83 -4.24
CA GLY A 111 -0.12 8.25 -4.32
C GLY A 111 1.30 8.53 -4.81
N ILE A 112 2.15 7.50 -4.84
CA ILE A 112 3.52 7.57 -5.38
C ILE A 112 3.59 7.29 -6.89
N ASP A 113 2.49 6.83 -7.49
CA ASP A 113 2.45 6.53 -8.91
C ASP A 113 2.39 7.82 -9.76
N ILE A 114 2.90 7.74 -10.98
CA ILE A 114 2.92 8.88 -11.90
C ILE A 114 1.65 8.88 -12.75
N LEU A 115 0.82 9.91 -12.57
CA LEU A 115 -0.29 10.23 -13.46
C LEU A 115 0.15 11.32 -14.46
N LYS A 116 -0.22 11.13 -15.73
CA LYS A 116 0.01 12.10 -16.80
C LYS A 116 -1.32 12.44 -17.48
N THR A 117 -1.58 13.72 -17.72
CA THR A 117 -2.78 14.20 -18.42
C THR A 117 -2.65 14.14 -19.94
N SER A 118 -1.44 14.06 -20.47
CA SER A 118 -1.21 13.94 -21.92
C SER A 118 0.11 13.25 -22.22
N ASP A 119 0.14 12.31 -23.17
CA ASP A 119 1.36 11.80 -23.79
C ASP A 119 1.32 12.10 -25.30
N LYS A 120 2.49 12.35 -25.91
CA LYS A 120 2.60 12.67 -27.34
C LYS A 120 2.13 11.53 -28.25
N ASP A 121 2.12 10.31 -27.73
CA ASP A 121 1.85 9.08 -28.47
C ASP A 121 0.40 8.59 -28.31
N MET A 122 -0.37 9.16 -27.36
CA MET A 122 -1.76 8.79 -27.10
C MET A 122 -2.62 10.05 -26.94
N LYS A 123 -3.63 10.18 -27.81
CA LYS A 123 -4.73 11.13 -27.58
C LYS A 123 -5.64 10.54 -26.52
N VAL A 124 -5.75 11.27 -25.43
CA VAL A 124 -6.60 10.95 -24.28
C VAL A 124 -7.58 12.11 -24.16
N ASP A 125 -8.83 11.81 -23.79
CA ASP A 125 -9.85 12.83 -23.59
C ASP A 125 -9.53 13.71 -22.37
N ASP A 126 -10.10 14.91 -22.28
CA ASP A 126 -9.74 15.90 -21.26
C ASP A 126 -10.00 15.42 -19.81
N ASP A 127 -10.87 14.41 -19.64
CA ASP A 127 -11.27 13.84 -18.35
C ASP A 127 -10.49 12.56 -17.97
N ASP A 128 -9.62 12.07 -18.86
CA ASP A 128 -8.88 10.83 -18.67
C ASP A 128 -7.41 11.10 -18.30
N SER A 129 -6.83 10.23 -17.49
CA SER A 129 -5.43 10.28 -17.08
C SER A 129 -4.69 8.99 -17.43
N ILE A 130 -3.43 9.12 -17.83
CA ILE A 130 -2.52 8.00 -18.07
C ILE A 130 -1.76 7.72 -16.78
N TRP A 131 -2.06 6.58 -16.16
CA TRP A 131 -1.31 6.04 -15.04
C TRP A 131 -0.24 5.05 -15.50
N ILE A 132 1.00 5.28 -15.09
CA ILE A 132 2.11 4.34 -15.31
C ILE A 132 2.35 3.56 -14.01
N CYS A 133 1.99 2.28 -14.00
CA CYS A 133 2.14 1.42 -12.83
C CYS A 133 3.62 1.20 -12.48
N GLN A 134 4.04 1.54 -11.25
CA GLN A 134 5.44 1.43 -10.83
C GLN A 134 5.96 -0.03 -10.78
N LEU A 135 5.08 -1.01 -10.60
CA LEU A 135 5.46 -2.42 -10.42
C LEU A 135 5.73 -3.14 -11.74
N CYS A 136 4.94 -2.86 -12.79
CA CYS A 136 5.09 -3.54 -14.09
C CYS A 136 5.28 -2.59 -15.28
N ASN A 137 5.31 -1.27 -15.04
CA ASN A 137 5.43 -0.21 -16.06
C ASN A 137 4.33 -0.23 -17.14
N GLN A 138 3.20 -0.90 -16.87
CA GLN A 138 2.05 -0.88 -17.75
C GLN A 138 1.42 0.52 -17.73
N ARG A 139 1.13 1.06 -18.92
CA ARG A 139 0.32 2.27 -19.10
C ARG A 139 -1.15 1.90 -19.03
N ASN A 140 -1.89 2.51 -18.12
CA ASN A 140 -3.32 2.34 -17.94
C ASN A 140 -3.99 3.70 -18.19
N ILE A 141 -5.08 3.70 -18.95
CA ILE A 141 -5.94 4.89 -19.09
C ILE A 141 -7.00 4.74 -18.01
N ILE A 142 -7.11 5.73 -17.14
CA ILE A 142 -8.02 5.72 -16.01
C ILE A 142 -8.78 7.04 -15.99
N GLN A 143 -10.08 6.93 -15.69
CA GLN A 143 -10.93 8.08 -15.44
C GLN A 143 -11.07 8.20 -13.93
N ILE A 144 -10.33 9.13 -13.32
CA ILE A 144 -10.30 9.32 -11.87
C ILE A 144 -10.46 10.81 -11.55
N GLN A 145 -11.31 11.13 -10.58
CA GLN A 145 -11.47 12.50 -10.11
C GLN A 145 -10.32 12.87 -9.16
N ASN A 146 -9.99 14.16 -9.05
CA ASN A 146 -8.88 14.60 -8.20
C ASN A 146 -9.09 14.22 -6.72
N GLU A 147 -10.34 14.13 -6.29
CA GLU A 147 -10.76 13.74 -4.94
C GLU A 147 -10.55 12.24 -4.66
N GLU A 148 -10.51 11.41 -5.70
CA GLU A 148 -10.31 9.95 -5.58
C GLU A 148 -8.82 9.58 -5.64
N ILE A 149 -7.95 10.52 -6.03
CA ILE A 149 -6.50 10.27 -6.09
C ILE A 149 -5.97 10.06 -4.66
N PRO A 150 -5.31 8.92 -4.38
CA PRO A 150 -4.77 8.64 -3.06
C PRO A 150 -3.73 9.70 -2.65
N GLN A 151 -4.04 10.49 -1.61
CA GLN A 151 -3.17 11.57 -1.13
C GLN A 151 -2.19 11.11 -0.03
N GLY A 152 -2.46 9.98 0.64
CA GLY A 152 -1.70 9.50 1.79
C GLY A 152 -1.04 8.14 1.59
N ASP A 153 -0.17 7.78 2.52
CA ASP A 153 0.53 6.49 2.54
C ASP A 153 -0.40 5.28 2.75
N THR A 154 -1.60 5.52 3.28
CA THR A 154 -2.59 4.49 3.57
C THR A 154 -3.96 5.04 3.18
N VAL A 155 -4.70 4.25 2.41
CA VAL A 155 -6.07 4.57 1.96
C VAL A 155 -6.94 3.35 2.24
N ASP A 156 -8.04 3.58 2.93
CA ASP A 156 -9.01 2.54 3.25
C ASP A 156 -10.17 2.64 2.24
N TYR A 157 -10.43 1.54 1.54
CA TYR A 157 -11.52 1.45 0.56
C TYR A 157 -12.70 0.71 1.20
N ILE A 158 -13.88 1.34 1.17
CA ILE A 158 -15.11 0.68 1.62
C ILE A 158 -15.66 -0.10 0.44
N VAL A 159 -15.48 -1.42 0.47
CA VAL A 159 -16.12 -2.32 -0.50
C VAL A 159 -17.60 -2.43 -0.16
N GLU A 160 -18.46 -2.56 -1.19
CA GLU A 160 -19.88 -2.83 -1.00
C GLU A 160 -20.08 -3.99 -0.01
N PRO A 161 -21.02 -3.88 0.94
CA PRO A 161 -21.36 -5.00 1.80
C PRO A 161 -21.71 -6.20 0.93
N SER A 162 -21.25 -7.39 1.32
CA SER A 162 -21.63 -8.64 0.65
C SER A 162 -23.13 -8.61 0.40
N SER A 163 -23.56 -8.78 -0.86
CA SER A 163 -24.96 -9.07 -1.12
C SER A 163 -25.29 -10.29 -0.25
N GLU A 164 -26.33 -10.17 0.57
CA GLU A 164 -26.91 -11.33 1.25
C GLU A 164 -27.64 -12.17 0.19
N ASP A 165 -26.88 -12.71 -0.77
CA ASP A 165 -27.36 -13.80 -1.60
C ASP A 165 -27.32 -15.04 -0.72
N GLU A 166 -28.49 -15.33 -0.18
CA GLU A 166 -28.96 -16.53 0.48
C GLU A 166 -27.96 -17.69 0.63
N LYS A 167 -27.89 -18.19 1.88
CA LYS A 167 -27.47 -19.57 2.20
C LYS A 167 -27.77 -20.55 1.05
N SER A 168 -26.73 -21.00 0.36
CA SER A 168 -26.69 -22.38 -0.13
C SER A 168 -25.35 -23.00 0.24
N ASP A 169 -25.26 -23.40 1.50
CA ASP A 169 -24.39 -24.48 1.91
C ASP A 169 -24.66 -25.70 0.99
N LEU A 170 -23.58 -26.30 0.48
CA LEU A 170 -23.53 -27.52 -0.36
C LEU A 170 -23.76 -27.32 -1.87
N GLN A 171 -22.71 -26.96 -2.63
CA GLN A 171 -22.31 -27.65 -3.89
C GLN A 171 -21.01 -27.11 -4.54
N HIS A 172 -19.94 -26.93 -3.78
CA HIS A 172 -18.61 -26.67 -4.36
C HIS A 172 -17.90 -27.98 -4.77
N ASN A 173 -18.44 -28.64 -5.80
CA ASN A 173 -17.75 -29.66 -6.60
C ASN A 173 -18.19 -29.65 -8.08
N VAL A 174 -19.00 -28.69 -8.52
CA VAL A 174 -19.60 -28.70 -9.87
C VAL A 174 -19.48 -27.36 -10.60
N MET A 175 -18.30 -26.72 -10.58
CA MET A 175 -18.07 -25.55 -11.43
C MET A 175 -16.72 -25.52 -12.15
N SER A 176 -16.07 -26.68 -12.32
CA SER A 176 -14.85 -26.83 -13.12
C SER A 176 -14.99 -27.77 -14.32
N LEU A 177 -16.20 -27.95 -14.87
CA LEU A 177 -16.44 -28.78 -16.07
C LEU A 177 -17.02 -28.05 -17.29
N LYS A 178 -17.53 -26.81 -17.15
CA LYS A 178 -18.23 -26.12 -18.26
C LYS A 178 -17.28 -25.47 -19.28
N SER A 179 -16.01 -25.24 -18.94
CA SER A 179 -15.05 -24.65 -19.89
C SER A 179 -14.41 -25.69 -20.82
N ASN A 180 -14.26 -26.95 -20.40
CA ASN A 180 -13.60 -27.97 -21.20
C ASN A 180 -14.52 -28.60 -22.26
N THR A 181 -15.82 -28.66 -22.00
CA THR A 181 -16.80 -29.19 -22.98
C THR A 181 -16.92 -28.30 -24.20
N PHE A 182 -16.80 -26.98 -24.05
CA PHE A 182 -16.89 -26.06 -25.20
C PHE A 182 -15.69 -26.19 -26.15
N PHE A 183 -14.47 -26.34 -25.63
CA PHE A 183 -13.28 -26.59 -26.44
C PHE A 183 -13.32 -27.94 -27.15
N ILE A 184 -13.81 -28.99 -26.50
CA ILE A 184 -13.96 -30.32 -27.12
C ILE A 184 -14.96 -30.29 -28.28
N ILE A 185 -16.10 -29.59 -28.12
CA ILE A 185 -17.09 -29.45 -29.19
C ILE A 185 -16.51 -28.69 -30.39
N ILE A 186 -15.74 -27.61 -30.15
CA ILE A 186 -15.08 -26.86 -31.23
C ILE A 186 -14.08 -27.75 -31.99
N ILE A 187 -13.26 -28.54 -31.28
CA ILE A 187 -12.29 -29.45 -31.91
C ILE A 187 -13.01 -30.52 -32.76
N ILE A 188 -14.12 -31.08 -32.26
CA ILE A 188 -14.90 -32.08 -33.00
C ILE A 188 -15.50 -31.46 -34.27
N ILE A 189 -16.04 -30.24 -34.19
CA ILE A 189 -16.61 -29.54 -35.37
C ILE A 189 -15.53 -29.27 -36.42
N ILE A 190 -14.35 -28.79 -36.01
CA ILE A 190 -13.23 -28.53 -36.92
C ILE A 190 -12.79 -29.84 -37.60
N PHE A 191 -12.67 -30.94 -36.85
CA PHE A 191 -12.29 -32.24 -37.40
C PHE A 191 -13.32 -32.75 -38.41
N PHE A 192 -14.61 -32.59 -38.14
CA PHE A 192 -15.68 -32.99 -39.05
C PHE A 192 -15.69 -32.18 -40.36
N LEU A 193 -15.45 -30.87 -40.26
CA LEU A 193 -15.32 -30.00 -41.44
C LEU A 193 -14.08 -30.37 -42.28
N CYS A 194 -12.95 -30.69 -41.65
CA CYS A 194 -11.76 -31.18 -42.35
C CYS A 194 -12.02 -32.51 -43.07
N LEU A 195 -12.72 -33.45 -42.44
CA LEU A 195 -13.09 -34.72 -43.05
C LEU A 195 -14.00 -34.56 -44.27
N GLN A 196 -14.98 -33.65 -44.21
CA GLN A 196 -15.85 -33.37 -45.35
C GLN A 196 -15.07 -32.78 -46.53
N ASN A 197 -14.08 -31.91 -46.26
CA ASN A 197 -13.25 -31.30 -47.30
C ASN A 197 -12.31 -32.31 -47.99
N MET A 198 -11.84 -33.35 -47.29
CA MET A 198 -11.00 -34.39 -47.90
C MET A 198 -11.75 -35.33 -48.84
N ASN A 199 -13.06 -35.52 -48.66
CA ASN A 199 -13.85 -36.37 -49.53
C ASN A 199 -14.18 -35.73 -50.88
N THR A 200 -14.11 -34.40 -50.99
CA THR A 200 -14.42 -33.69 -52.25
C THR A 200 -13.31 -33.78 -53.30
N GLU A 201 -12.07 -34.13 -52.93
CA GLU A 201 -10.96 -34.20 -53.91
C GLU A 201 -10.89 -35.52 -54.70
N GLN A 202 -11.54 -36.60 -54.25
CA GLN A 202 -11.53 -37.86 -55.01
C GLN A 202 -12.49 -37.90 -56.21
N SER A 203 -13.40 -36.91 -56.34
CA SER A 203 -14.34 -36.82 -57.46
C SER A 203 -13.79 -36.14 -58.72
N PHE A 204 -12.56 -35.61 -58.67
CA PHE A 204 -11.99 -34.81 -59.77
C PHE A 204 -11.00 -35.58 -60.66
N TYR A 205 -10.80 -36.88 -60.41
CA TYR A 205 -9.84 -37.75 -61.13
C TYR A 205 -10.49 -38.95 -61.84
N THR A 206 -11.77 -38.86 -62.17
CA THR A 206 -12.47 -39.79 -63.10
C THR A 206 -13.12 -39.04 -64.23
#